data_AF-A0AAJ2PBH8-F1
#
_entry.id   AF-A0AAJ2PBH8-F1
#
_cell.length_a   1.000
_cell.length_b   1.000
_cell.length_c   1.000
_cell.angle_alpha   90.00
_cell.angle_beta   90.00
_cell.angle_gamma   90.00
#
_symmetry.space_group_name_H-M   'P 1'
#
loop_
_entity.id
_entity.type
_entity.pdbx_description
1 polymer ?
#
loop_
_entity_poly.entity_id
_entity_poly.type
_entity_poly.pdbx_seq_one_letter_code
_entity_poly.pdbx_strand_id
1 'polypeptide(L)'
;MEIVNSIDLFDTLITRDLYSPKDLFYFVGKKNLKEIDPILFQKIRIKAEETARKKAIKNGKEEVSIEEIYEELRKNLNLDFDKIDKIMKAEIEMEKEACVPVADNLKFLSDKTIIVSDFYLSKDIISEILKKCGIFKYKELFVSSEFGVTKISGKLFGYIMSKYCIGKHIGDNKVSDVKIPKKFNIPAEHYRNSLPSRYEKAIYYCNQIPYDFRSTLAGAMKATRLSLAYDDLHFQTIHNVSANVVGPFLFSYVYWVLYKANEVGLEKLFFLSRDGQILSEIAHKISNSFNEFKNIKMKYLYVSRKTLYLPTIVNDKDITLIPKVLKIDNFEKEFNISSNQDILKTAKEKREKLIGYLLQEGFDKDSKIGVVDVGWRGRLQFCISKVLDLAGFYNGITGFYVGLINPVPVFGKDKRYTFFSTKNNYHILSAPIIETFCGATHGLTIDYGILNDKFYPILKEKENLEMINWGLKVQQESVKLFCDLFLNNIQKYEIILNLEDLQKISRIVLNLFINNPTKIEAKTYGSISHYPDVNEKEKFSLADKVGYIDTIRLLLELKKFKFLTPRKKNLWREGTIVLSIPKPFYKIFLTALWARKKVEEKLLT
;
A
#
# COMPACT_ATOMS: atom_id res chain seq x y z
N MET A 1 41.93 -17.71 -16.69
CA MET A 1 40.58 -18.12 -16.25
C MET A 1 39.56 -17.15 -16.84
N GLU A 2 38.35 -17.63 -17.15
CA GLU A 2 37.25 -16.80 -17.63
C GLU A 2 36.85 -15.75 -16.56
N ILE A 3 36.53 -14.52 -16.97
CA ILE A 3 36.05 -13.47 -16.07
C ILE A 3 34.53 -13.58 -15.93
N VAL A 4 34.05 -13.64 -14.69
CA VAL A 4 32.63 -13.73 -14.34
C VAL A 4 32.23 -12.66 -13.31
N ASN A 5 30.97 -12.26 -13.32
CA ASN A 5 30.37 -11.50 -12.22
C ASN A 5 29.73 -12.47 -11.24
N SER A 6 29.76 -12.15 -9.95
CA SER A 6 29.16 -12.94 -8.89
C SER A 6 28.02 -12.17 -8.24
N ILE A 7 26.89 -12.82 -8.01
CA ILE A 7 25.75 -12.21 -7.32
C ILE A 7 25.27 -13.15 -6.22
N ASP A 8 24.99 -12.58 -5.05
CA ASP A 8 24.32 -13.28 -3.97
C ASP A 8 22.85 -13.63 -4.33
N LEU A 9 22.30 -14.65 -3.67
CA LEU A 9 20.95 -15.12 -3.95
C LEU A 9 19.88 -14.39 -3.13
N PHE A 10 19.86 -14.60 -1.81
CA PHE A 10 18.75 -14.18 -0.94
C PHE A 10 18.90 -12.73 -0.52
N ASP A 11 17.80 -11.98 -0.57
CA ASP A 11 17.77 -10.53 -0.39
C ASP A 11 18.66 -9.75 -1.38
N THR A 12 19.06 -10.40 -2.49
CA THR A 12 19.81 -9.80 -3.61
C THR A 12 19.14 -10.09 -4.96
N LEU A 13 18.99 -11.35 -5.37
CA LEU A 13 18.28 -11.75 -6.60
C LEU A 13 16.83 -12.17 -6.34
N ILE A 14 16.59 -12.79 -5.19
CA ILE A 14 15.27 -13.20 -4.72
C ILE A 14 15.09 -12.75 -3.28
N THR A 15 13.86 -12.54 -2.84
CA THR A 15 13.51 -12.31 -1.43
C THR A 15 12.32 -13.16 -1.07
N ARG A 16 11.88 -13.12 0.20
CA ARG A 16 10.68 -13.83 0.66
C ARG A 16 9.51 -12.87 0.79
N ASP A 17 8.30 -13.41 0.60
CA ASP A 17 7.02 -12.76 0.89
C ASP A 17 6.69 -12.66 2.40
N LEU A 18 7.67 -12.89 3.27
CA LEU A 18 7.64 -12.76 4.73
C LEU A 18 8.68 -11.73 5.20
N TYR A 19 8.43 -11.08 6.32
CA TYR A 19 9.35 -10.07 6.85
C TYR A 19 10.73 -10.66 7.21
N SER A 20 10.74 -11.79 7.92
CA SER A 20 11.96 -12.48 8.35
C SER A 20 11.97 -13.91 7.80
N PRO A 21 13.11 -14.43 7.29
CA PRO A 21 13.21 -15.82 6.84
C PRO A 21 12.83 -16.83 7.92
N LYS A 22 13.09 -16.51 9.19
CA LYS A 22 12.74 -17.36 10.33
C LYS A 22 11.23 -17.48 10.55
N ASP A 23 10.44 -16.55 10.02
CA ASP A 23 8.97 -16.57 10.15
C ASP A 23 8.37 -17.72 9.35
N LEU A 24 9.07 -18.22 8.33
CA LEU A 24 8.65 -19.39 7.58
C LEU A 24 8.48 -20.61 8.50
N PHE A 25 9.38 -20.80 9.47
CA PHE A 25 9.29 -21.91 10.42
C PHE A 25 8.04 -21.82 11.30
N TYR A 26 7.58 -20.61 11.63
CA TYR A 26 6.32 -20.43 12.34
C TYR A 26 5.15 -21.00 11.52
N PHE A 27 5.11 -20.75 10.21
CA PHE A 27 4.06 -21.27 9.33
C PHE A 27 4.17 -22.77 9.09
N VAL A 28 5.39 -23.30 8.98
CA VAL A 28 5.63 -24.76 8.93
C VAL A 28 5.03 -25.44 10.17
N GLY A 29 5.30 -24.90 11.37
CA GLY A 29 4.74 -25.39 12.63
C GLY A 29 3.22 -25.27 12.68
N LYS A 30 2.67 -24.08 12.38
CA LYS A 30 1.23 -23.79 12.37
C LYS A 30 0.43 -24.78 11.51
N LYS A 31 0.96 -25.14 10.34
CA LYS A 31 0.28 -26.02 9.38
C LYS A 31 0.43 -27.51 9.70
N ASN A 32 1.60 -27.93 10.19
CA ASN A 32 1.95 -29.36 10.26
C ASN A 32 1.99 -29.95 11.68
N LEU A 33 1.97 -29.12 12.73
CA LEU A 33 2.05 -29.54 14.13
C LEU A 33 1.12 -28.70 15.01
N LYS A 34 -0.20 -28.95 14.91
CA LYS A 34 -1.23 -28.17 15.61
C LYS A 34 -1.18 -28.33 17.14
N GLU A 35 -0.56 -29.40 17.62
CA GLU A 35 -0.36 -29.69 19.05
C GLU A 35 0.76 -28.87 19.70
N ILE A 36 1.63 -28.23 18.91
CA ILE A 36 2.74 -27.39 19.40
C ILE A 36 2.45 -25.94 19.03
N ASP A 37 2.61 -25.05 20.01
CA ASP A 37 2.57 -23.61 19.75
C ASP A 37 3.56 -23.23 18.62
N PRO A 38 3.11 -22.55 17.55
CA PRO A 38 3.96 -22.28 16.39
C PRO A 38 5.21 -21.44 16.70
N ILE A 39 5.16 -20.57 17.72
CA ILE A 39 6.33 -19.79 18.17
C ILE A 39 7.34 -20.72 18.86
N LEU A 40 6.86 -21.68 19.65
CA LEU A 40 7.71 -22.72 20.22
C LEU A 40 8.35 -23.59 19.13
N PHE A 41 7.58 -24.05 18.13
CA PHE A 41 8.14 -24.81 17.01
C PHE A 41 9.25 -24.03 16.28
N GLN A 42 9.00 -22.75 15.94
CA GLN A 42 10.00 -21.88 15.33
C GLN A 42 11.30 -21.84 16.15
N LYS A 43 11.20 -21.68 17.47
CA LYS A 43 12.38 -21.67 18.37
C LYS A 43 13.13 -23.00 18.36
N ILE A 44 12.40 -24.13 18.40
CA ILE A 44 13.01 -25.47 18.39
C ILE A 44 13.70 -25.73 17.04
N ARG A 45 13.07 -25.35 15.92
CA ARG A 45 13.63 -25.46 14.57
C ARG A 45 14.92 -24.63 14.39
N ILE A 46 14.96 -23.40 14.92
CA ILE A 46 16.19 -22.58 14.92
C ILE A 46 17.28 -23.25 15.76
N LYS A 47 16.94 -23.75 16.96
CA LYS A 47 17.89 -24.44 17.84
C LYS A 47 18.43 -25.75 17.25
N ALA A 48 17.61 -26.46 16.46
CA ALA A 48 18.03 -27.65 15.74
C ALA A 48 19.14 -27.32 14.73
N GLU A 49 18.99 -26.23 13.96
CA GLU A 49 20.02 -25.77 13.04
C GLU A 49 21.31 -25.35 13.76
N GLU A 50 21.19 -24.60 14.86
CA GLU A 50 22.37 -24.22 15.66
C GLU A 50 23.11 -25.44 16.20
N THR A 51 22.38 -26.47 16.63
CA THR A 51 22.96 -27.74 17.10
C THR A 51 23.63 -28.50 15.96
N ALA A 52 22.99 -28.60 14.81
CA ALA A 52 23.56 -29.24 13.63
C ALA A 52 24.85 -28.53 13.19
N ARG A 53 24.84 -27.18 13.11
CA ARG A 53 26.04 -26.39 12.75
C ARG A 53 27.18 -26.61 13.73
N LYS A 54 26.91 -26.66 15.05
CA LYS A 54 27.93 -26.97 16.06
C LYS A 54 28.53 -28.37 15.89
N LYS A 55 27.73 -29.36 15.49
CA LYS A 55 28.21 -30.73 15.20
C LYS A 55 29.05 -30.77 13.92
N ALA A 56 28.60 -30.08 12.86
CA ALA A 56 29.32 -29.96 11.60
C ALA A 56 30.71 -29.34 11.79
N ILE A 57 30.81 -28.25 12.56
CA ILE A 57 32.09 -27.58 12.87
C ILE A 57 33.06 -28.53 13.57
N LYS A 58 32.59 -29.33 14.53
CA LYS A 58 33.42 -30.35 15.21
C LYS A 58 33.94 -31.42 14.25
N ASN A 59 33.21 -31.69 13.17
CA ASN A 59 33.56 -32.66 12.13
C ASN A 59 34.29 -32.00 10.93
N GLY A 60 34.71 -30.74 11.05
CA GLY A 60 35.47 -30.03 10.01
C GLY A 60 34.63 -29.45 8.86
N LYS A 61 33.29 -29.51 8.91
CA LYS A 61 32.37 -28.86 7.97
C LYS A 61 31.95 -27.48 8.47
N GLU A 62 31.66 -26.54 7.57
CA GLU A 62 31.18 -25.19 7.94
C GLU A 62 29.68 -24.97 7.65
N GLU A 63 29.09 -25.82 6.81
CA GLU A 63 27.69 -25.76 6.42
C GLU A 63 26.98 -27.09 6.70
N VAL A 64 25.66 -27.01 6.95
CA VAL A 64 24.79 -28.16 7.20
C VAL A 64 23.74 -28.31 6.10
N SER A 65 23.28 -29.55 5.89
CA SER A 65 22.13 -29.82 5.03
C SER A 65 20.80 -29.76 5.79
N ILE A 66 19.68 -29.67 5.07
CA ILE A 66 18.35 -29.71 5.69
C ILE A 66 18.11 -31.05 6.43
N GLU A 67 18.62 -32.17 5.91
CA GLU A 67 18.50 -33.49 6.52
C GLU A 67 19.23 -33.56 7.86
N GLU A 68 20.45 -33.01 7.95
CA GLU A 68 21.22 -32.92 9.21
C GLU A 68 20.47 -32.07 10.26
N ILE A 69 19.80 -31.00 9.81
CA ILE A 69 18.99 -30.16 10.70
C ILE A 69 17.73 -30.91 11.18
N TYR A 70 17.04 -31.60 10.27
CA TYR A 70 15.80 -32.29 10.58
C TYR A 70 16.01 -33.54 11.44
N GLU A 71 17.18 -34.17 11.38
CA GLU A 71 17.56 -35.24 12.31
C GLU A 71 17.73 -34.72 13.75
N GLU A 72 18.24 -33.50 13.94
CA GLU A 72 18.27 -32.86 15.27
C GLU A 72 16.89 -32.39 15.71
N LEU A 73 16.06 -31.90 14.79
CA LEU A 73 14.68 -31.51 15.07
C LEU A 73 13.83 -32.72 15.51
N ARG A 74 13.99 -33.87 14.83
CA ARG A 74 13.35 -35.15 15.16
C ARG A 74 13.60 -35.53 16.62
N LYS A 75 14.87 -35.47 17.06
CA LYS A 75 15.29 -35.77 18.43
C LYS A 75 14.70 -34.79 19.44
N ASN A 76 14.71 -33.49 19.12
CA ASN A 76 14.19 -32.46 20.01
C ASN A 76 12.67 -32.55 20.22
N LEU A 77 11.92 -32.99 19.20
CA LEU A 77 10.46 -33.11 19.24
C LEU A 77 9.98 -34.54 19.53
N ASN A 78 10.89 -35.51 19.63
CA ASN A 78 10.58 -36.94 19.78
C ASN A 78 9.55 -37.45 18.76
N LEU A 79 9.76 -37.12 17.48
CA LEU A 79 8.89 -37.54 16.38
C LEU A 79 9.44 -38.77 15.66
N ASP A 80 8.54 -39.56 15.08
CA ASP A 80 8.90 -40.64 14.15
C ASP A 80 9.47 -40.10 12.82
N PHE A 81 10.08 -40.99 12.04
CA PHE A 81 10.72 -40.66 10.77
C PHE A 81 9.74 -40.18 9.69
N ASP A 82 8.54 -40.78 9.63
CA ASP A 82 7.54 -40.43 8.61
C ASP A 82 6.98 -39.02 8.83
N LYS A 83 6.72 -38.65 10.09
CA LYS A 83 6.18 -37.35 10.45
C LYS A 83 7.20 -36.24 10.25
N ILE A 84 8.47 -36.46 10.62
CA ILE A 84 9.51 -35.44 10.44
C ILE A 84 9.87 -35.22 8.97
N ASP A 85 9.87 -36.28 8.14
CA ASP A 85 10.08 -36.17 6.69
C ASP A 85 8.97 -35.34 6.02
N LYS A 86 7.71 -35.54 6.42
CA LYS A 86 6.58 -34.71 5.95
C LYS A 86 6.77 -33.23 6.29
N ILE A 87 7.23 -32.92 7.50
CA ILE A 87 7.48 -31.53 7.93
C ILE A 87 8.65 -30.94 7.14
N MET A 88 9.71 -31.71 6.89
CA MET A 88 10.85 -31.30 6.08
C MET A 88 10.43 -30.92 4.66
N LYS A 89 9.65 -31.78 4.02
CA LYS A 89 9.09 -31.52 2.68
C LYS A 89 8.18 -30.28 2.69
N ALA A 90 7.38 -30.09 3.74
CA ALA A 90 6.55 -28.90 3.87
C ALA A 90 7.38 -27.60 4.00
N GLU A 91 8.51 -27.61 4.72
CA GLU A 91 9.44 -26.46 4.78
C GLU A 91 10.03 -26.15 3.40
N ILE A 92 10.48 -27.18 2.67
CA ILE A 92 11.02 -27.04 1.31
C ILE A 92 9.99 -26.40 0.37
N GLU A 93 8.77 -26.92 0.35
CA GLU A 93 7.71 -26.39 -0.51
C GLU A 93 7.31 -24.95 -0.11
N MET A 94 7.22 -24.66 1.19
CA MET A 94 6.97 -23.30 1.65
C MET A 94 8.10 -22.32 1.26
N GLU A 95 9.37 -22.75 1.31
CA GLU A 95 10.50 -21.93 0.85
C GLU A 95 10.39 -21.63 -0.65
N LYS A 96 10.06 -22.65 -1.46
CA LYS A 96 9.80 -22.46 -2.89
C LYS A 96 8.70 -21.46 -3.12
N GLU A 97 7.56 -21.61 -2.44
CA GLU A 97 6.42 -20.73 -2.58
C GLU A 97 6.69 -19.30 -2.07
N ALA A 98 7.52 -19.11 -1.04
CA ALA A 98 7.80 -17.81 -0.43
C ALA A 98 8.70 -16.91 -1.26
N CYS A 99 9.55 -17.51 -2.10
CA CYS A 99 10.50 -16.75 -2.88
C CYS A 99 9.82 -15.96 -4.01
N VAL A 100 10.21 -14.68 -4.11
CA VAL A 100 9.80 -13.72 -5.15
C VAL A 100 11.05 -13.02 -5.72
N PRO A 101 11.05 -12.61 -7.00
CA PRO A 101 12.22 -11.98 -7.62
C PRO A 101 12.47 -10.56 -7.11
N VAL A 102 13.74 -10.13 -7.16
CA VAL A 102 14.19 -8.76 -6.87
C VAL A 102 14.59 -8.10 -8.19
N ALA A 103 13.74 -7.20 -8.70
CA ALA A 103 13.86 -6.62 -10.03
C ALA A 103 15.18 -5.85 -10.27
N ASP A 104 15.68 -5.14 -9.25
CA ASP A 104 16.89 -4.31 -9.32
C ASP A 104 18.09 -5.03 -9.92
N ASN A 105 18.26 -6.31 -9.56
CA ASN A 105 19.46 -7.08 -9.88
C ASN A 105 19.28 -8.07 -11.05
N LEU A 106 18.05 -8.28 -11.52
CA LEU A 106 17.80 -9.18 -12.66
C LEU A 106 18.50 -8.71 -13.94
N LYS A 107 18.66 -7.39 -14.11
CA LYS A 107 19.37 -6.80 -15.27
C LYS A 107 20.87 -7.14 -15.31
N PHE A 108 21.46 -7.62 -14.22
CA PHE A 108 22.86 -8.03 -14.15
C PHE A 108 23.07 -9.53 -14.45
N LEU A 109 22.00 -10.29 -14.69
CA LEU A 109 22.06 -11.70 -15.06
C LEU A 109 22.50 -11.87 -16.52
N SER A 110 23.45 -12.77 -16.74
CA SER A 110 24.04 -13.07 -18.03
C SER A 110 24.70 -14.45 -18.03
N ASP A 111 25.13 -14.93 -19.20
CA ASP A 111 25.88 -16.20 -19.30
C ASP A 111 27.30 -16.10 -18.72
N LYS A 112 27.69 -14.92 -18.21
CA LYS A 112 28.93 -14.67 -17.46
C LYS A 112 28.68 -14.32 -15.99
N THR A 113 27.47 -14.60 -15.49
CA THR A 113 27.09 -14.34 -14.10
C THR A 113 27.01 -15.65 -13.34
N ILE A 114 27.71 -15.78 -12.22
CA ILE A 114 27.56 -16.89 -11.27
C ILE A 114 26.72 -16.45 -10.08
N ILE A 115 25.94 -17.37 -9.53
CA ILE A 115 25.12 -17.16 -8.33
C ILE A 115 25.79 -17.88 -7.16
N VAL A 116 25.91 -17.21 -6.01
CA VAL A 116 26.57 -17.75 -4.82
C VAL A 116 25.67 -17.59 -3.60
N SER A 117 25.36 -18.68 -2.91
CA SER A 117 24.45 -18.65 -1.75
C SER A 117 25.01 -19.47 -0.58
N ASP A 118 24.95 -18.89 0.62
CA ASP A 118 25.14 -19.63 1.87
C ASP A 118 23.77 -20.12 2.35
N PHE A 119 23.43 -21.38 2.05
CA PHE A 119 22.11 -21.93 2.36
C PHE A 119 22.11 -23.44 2.55
N TYR A 120 21.19 -23.93 3.39
CA TYR A 120 21.10 -25.33 3.80
C TYR A 120 20.32 -26.24 2.81
N LEU A 121 19.61 -25.67 1.83
CA LEU A 121 18.93 -26.44 0.77
C LEU A 121 19.93 -26.85 -0.32
N SER A 122 19.63 -27.95 -1.02
CA SER A 122 20.45 -28.45 -2.12
C SER A 122 20.41 -27.54 -3.34
N LYS A 123 21.40 -27.71 -4.23
CA LYS A 123 21.47 -26.98 -5.50
C LYS A 123 20.25 -27.22 -6.40
N ASP A 124 19.70 -28.43 -6.38
CA ASP A 124 18.52 -28.79 -7.18
C ASP A 124 17.28 -28.00 -6.74
N ILE A 125 17.04 -27.95 -5.42
CA ILE A 125 15.92 -27.19 -4.85
C ILE A 125 16.09 -25.69 -5.14
N ILE A 126 17.29 -25.14 -4.99
CA ILE A 126 17.56 -23.73 -5.30
C ILE A 126 17.36 -23.44 -6.80
N SER A 127 17.71 -24.39 -7.67
CA SER A 127 17.47 -24.25 -9.10
C SER A 127 15.98 -24.22 -9.44
N GLU A 128 15.13 -24.98 -8.73
CA GLU A 128 13.67 -24.88 -8.85
C GLU A 128 13.15 -23.51 -8.40
N ILE A 129 13.68 -22.97 -7.29
CA ILE A 129 13.34 -21.62 -6.79
C ILE A 129 13.68 -20.55 -7.84
N LEU A 130 14.88 -20.62 -8.43
CA LEU A 130 15.30 -19.69 -9.48
C LEU A 130 14.37 -19.74 -10.70
N LYS A 131 14.02 -20.95 -11.17
CA LYS A 131 13.08 -21.13 -12.28
C LYS A 131 11.71 -20.52 -11.99
N LYS A 132 11.17 -20.76 -10.79
CA LYS A 132 9.90 -20.16 -10.35
C LYS A 132 9.96 -18.62 -10.34
N CYS A 133 11.09 -18.05 -9.92
CA CYS A 133 11.33 -16.60 -9.92
C CYS A 133 11.66 -16.04 -11.31
N GLY A 134 11.58 -16.83 -12.39
CA GLY A 134 11.87 -16.39 -13.75
C GLY A 134 13.36 -16.21 -14.05
N ILE A 135 14.25 -16.77 -13.22
CA ILE A 135 15.70 -16.65 -13.35
C ILE A 135 16.25 -17.90 -14.06
N PHE A 136 16.50 -17.76 -15.36
CA PHE A 136 17.02 -18.85 -16.21
C PHE A 136 18.44 -18.59 -16.72
N LYS A 137 18.92 -17.35 -16.67
CA LYS A 137 20.16 -16.92 -17.33
C LYS A 137 21.28 -16.68 -16.33
N TYR A 138 22.11 -17.69 -16.13
CA TYR A 138 23.34 -17.61 -15.34
C TYR A 138 24.31 -18.73 -15.77
N LYS A 139 25.61 -18.52 -15.57
CA LYS A 139 26.67 -19.48 -15.90
C LYS A 139 26.61 -20.71 -15.00
N GLU A 140 26.58 -20.49 -13.69
CA GLU A 140 26.68 -21.55 -12.69
C GLU A 140 26.14 -21.10 -11.33
N LEU A 141 25.62 -22.06 -10.56
CA LEU A 141 25.10 -21.88 -9.20
C LEU A 141 26.00 -22.61 -8.20
N PHE A 142 26.45 -21.87 -7.18
CA PHE A 142 27.23 -22.35 -6.04
C PHE A 142 26.42 -22.21 -4.75
N VAL A 143 26.16 -23.33 -4.07
CA VAL A 143 25.41 -23.38 -2.80
C VAL A 143 26.28 -24.01 -1.73
N SER A 144 26.41 -23.37 -0.56
CA SER A 144 27.33 -23.81 0.50
C SER A 144 27.10 -25.24 0.97
N SER A 145 25.84 -25.72 0.99
CA SER A 145 25.46 -27.08 1.40
C SER A 145 26.15 -28.18 0.57
N GLU A 146 26.41 -27.92 -0.72
CA GLU A 146 27.07 -28.86 -1.64
C GLU A 146 28.59 -28.95 -1.40
N PHE A 147 29.20 -27.85 -0.93
CA PHE A 147 30.65 -27.76 -0.76
C PHE A 147 31.10 -27.88 0.70
N GLY A 148 30.17 -27.82 1.66
CA GLY A 148 30.46 -27.82 3.09
C GLY A 148 31.24 -26.59 3.59
N VAL A 149 31.34 -25.54 2.77
CA VAL A 149 32.08 -24.30 3.03
C VAL A 149 31.23 -23.07 2.71
N THR A 150 31.49 -21.97 3.42
CA THR A 150 30.64 -20.76 3.37
C THR A 150 31.35 -19.57 2.71
N LYS A 151 30.58 -18.56 2.29
CA LYS A 151 31.10 -17.23 1.91
C LYS A 151 31.75 -16.54 3.10
N ILE A 152 31.18 -16.68 4.30
CA ILE A 152 31.67 -15.96 5.49
C ILE A 152 33.08 -16.40 5.91
N SER A 153 33.45 -17.68 5.71
CA SER A 153 34.82 -18.15 5.92
C SER A 153 35.79 -17.74 4.80
N GLY A 154 35.25 -17.39 3.63
CA GLY A 154 36.00 -17.09 2.41
C GLY A 154 36.40 -18.33 1.61
N LYS A 155 36.22 -19.54 2.14
CA LYS A 155 36.62 -20.78 1.45
C LYS A 155 35.82 -21.02 0.17
N LEU A 156 34.53 -20.65 0.16
CA LEU A 156 33.71 -20.76 -1.05
C LEU A 156 34.22 -19.83 -2.16
N PHE A 157 34.65 -18.60 -1.82
CA PHE A 157 35.30 -17.71 -2.79
C PHE A 157 36.64 -18.27 -3.27
N GLY A 158 37.44 -18.88 -2.38
CA GLY A 158 38.67 -19.57 -2.77
C GLY A 158 38.44 -20.68 -3.79
N TYR A 159 37.40 -21.49 -3.60
CA TYR A 159 37.00 -22.51 -4.58
C TYR A 159 36.58 -21.89 -5.92
N ILE A 160 35.73 -20.87 -5.90
CA ILE A 160 35.28 -20.18 -7.13
C ILE A 160 36.47 -19.56 -7.87
N MET A 161 37.41 -18.95 -7.14
CA MET A 161 38.62 -18.33 -7.70
C MET A 161 39.59 -19.34 -8.32
N SER A 162 39.50 -20.61 -7.96
CA SER A 162 40.25 -21.69 -8.63
C SER A 162 39.70 -22.02 -10.03
N LYS A 163 38.47 -21.58 -10.34
CA LYS A 163 37.78 -21.83 -11.62
C LYS A 163 37.63 -20.56 -12.46
N TYR A 164 37.41 -19.41 -11.82
CA TYR A 164 37.06 -18.15 -12.48
C TYR A 164 37.82 -16.95 -11.91
N CYS A 165 37.97 -15.90 -12.72
CA CYS A 165 38.35 -14.57 -12.24
C CYS A 165 37.07 -13.78 -11.92
N ILE A 166 36.85 -13.40 -10.66
CA ILE A 166 35.63 -12.66 -10.27
C ILE A 166 35.85 -11.16 -10.52
N GLY A 167 35.14 -10.61 -11.49
CA GLY A 167 35.24 -9.18 -11.82
C GLY A 167 34.57 -8.28 -10.79
N LYS A 168 33.40 -8.68 -10.28
CA LYS A 168 32.67 -7.98 -9.23
C LYS A 168 31.73 -8.94 -8.50
N HIS A 169 31.51 -8.71 -7.21
CA HIS A 169 30.47 -9.34 -6.40
C HIS A 169 29.41 -8.33 -5.95
N ILE A 170 28.13 -8.71 -6.00
CA ILE A 170 26.99 -7.90 -5.50
C ILE A 170 26.23 -8.74 -4.47
N GLY A 171 25.99 -8.20 -3.28
CA GLY A 171 25.18 -8.86 -2.26
C GLY A 171 24.73 -7.95 -1.12
N ASP A 172 23.79 -8.43 -0.31
CA ASP A 172 23.14 -7.65 0.75
C ASP A 172 23.94 -7.63 2.07
N ASN A 173 24.78 -8.64 2.30
CA ASN A 173 25.44 -8.81 3.57
C ASN A 173 26.79 -8.07 3.64
N LYS A 174 26.91 -7.12 4.57
CA LYS A 174 28.15 -6.35 4.78
C LYS A 174 29.39 -7.20 5.05
N VAL A 175 29.25 -8.38 5.62
CA VAL A 175 30.38 -9.26 5.96
C VAL A 175 30.67 -10.21 4.81
N SER A 176 29.76 -11.14 4.52
CA SER A 176 30.00 -12.21 3.54
C SER A 176 30.11 -11.71 2.11
N ASP A 177 29.45 -10.60 1.76
CA ASP A 177 29.37 -10.15 0.36
C ASP A 177 30.20 -8.88 0.11
N VAL A 178 30.73 -8.24 1.16
CA VAL A 178 31.53 -7.02 1.00
C VAL A 178 32.89 -7.14 1.65
N LYS A 179 32.96 -7.44 2.94
CA LYS A 179 34.26 -7.54 3.64
C LYS A 179 35.07 -8.74 3.17
N ILE A 180 34.45 -9.91 3.02
CA ILE A 180 35.17 -11.12 2.61
C ILE A 180 35.67 -11.02 1.17
N PRO A 181 34.86 -10.69 0.15
CA PRO A 181 35.37 -10.60 -1.23
C PRO A 181 36.51 -9.58 -1.37
N LYS A 182 36.43 -8.45 -0.66
CA LYS A 182 37.50 -7.44 -0.63
C LYS A 182 38.82 -7.97 -0.08
N LYS A 183 38.82 -8.92 0.87
CA LYS A 183 40.06 -9.58 1.35
C LYS A 183 40.74 -10.39 0.25
N PHE A 184 39.98 -10.86 -0.74
CA PHE A 184 40.46 -11.55 -1.92
C PHE A 184 40.70 -10.60 -3.11
N ASN A 185 40.74 -9.28 -2.89
CA ASN A 185 40.84 -8.25 -3.94
C ASN A 185 39.70 -8.29 -4.98
N ILE A 186 38.55 -8.85 -4.63
CA ILE A 186 37.36 -8.84 -5.48
C ILE A 186 36.59 -7.52 -5.24
N PRO A 187 36.32 -6.72 -6.28
CA PRO A 187 35.42 -5.56 -6.18
C PRO A 187 34.04 -5.99 -5.67
N ALA A 188 33.53 -5.33 -4.64
CA ALA A 188 32.28 -5.71 -3.99
C ALA A 188 31.32 -4.53 -3.78
N GLU A 189 30.07 -4.71 -4.20
CA GLU A 189 28.98 -3.76 -4.01
C GLU A 189 27.98 -4.26 -2.96
N HIS A 190 27.63 -3.38 -2.03
CA HIS A 190 26.64 -3.65 -0.99
C HIS A 190 25.25 -3.25 -1.49
N TYR A 191 24.42 -4.24 -1.83
CA TYR A 191 23.03 -4.03 -2.18
C TYR A 191 22.21 -3.72 -0.92
N ARG A 192 21.53 -2.58 -0.88
CA ARG A 192 20.84 -2.09 0.33
C ARG A 192 19.33 -2.02 0.18
N ASN A 193 18.80 -2.16 -1.04
CA ASN A 193 17.39 -1.94 -1.26
C ASN A 193 16.55 -3.04 -0.61
N SER A 194 17.06 -4.25 -0.41
CA SER A 194 16.36 -5.30 0.36
C SER A 194 16.24 -5.04 1.86
N LEU A 195 16.97 -4.06 2.41
CA LEU A 195 16.87 -3.72 3.83
C LEU A 195 15.45 -3.26 4.19
N PRO A 196 14.90 -3.68 5.34
CA PRO A 196 13.52 -3.36 5.66
C PRO A 196 13.29 -1.86 5.85
N SER A 197 12.20 -1.38 5.25
CA SER A 197 11.75 0.01 5.33
C SER A 197 11.32 0.38 6.75
N ARG A 198 11.17 1.68 7.02
CA ARG A 198 10.64 2.15 8.31
C ARG A 198 9.20 1.71 8.55
N TYR A 199 8.42 1.52 7.49
CA TYR A 199 7.03 1.09 7.54
C TYR A 199 6.95 -0.42 7.83
N GLU A 200 7.72 -1.22 7.08
CA GLU A 200 7.84 -2.67 7.27
C GLU A 200 8.24 -2.99 8.73
N LYS A 201 9.24 -2.28 9.27
CA LYS A 201 9.66 -2.40 10.68
C LYS A 201 8.55 -2.02 11.66
N ALA A 202 7.87 -0.90 11.42
CA ALA A 202 6.83 -0.43 12.34
C ALA A 202 5.66 -1.42 12.44
N ILE A 203 5.29 -2.06 11.32
CA ILE A 203 4.28 -3.12 11.30
C ILE A 203 4.79 -4.36 12.02
N TYR A 204 5.96 -4.89 11.62
CA TYR A 204 6.49 -6.13 12.16
C TYR A 204 6.72 -6.11 13.68
N TYR A 205 7.15 -4.96 14.23
CA TYR A 205 7.39 -4.82 15.67
C TYR A 205 6.16 -4.36 16.47
N CYS A 206 4.99 -4.20 15.84
CA CYS A 206 3.76 -3.90 16.56
C CYS A 206 3.22 -5.17 17.24
N ASN A 207 3.43 -5.30 18.56
CA ASN A 207 2.98 -6.47 19.34
C ASN A 207 1.47 -6.51 19.59
N GLN A 208 0.74 -5.44 19.25
CA GLN A 208 -0.73 -5.39 19.36
C GLN A 208 -1.43 -6.05 18.17
N ILE A 209 -0.68 -6.43 17.14
CA ILE A 209 -1.17 -7.11 15.93
C ILE A 209 -0.66 -8.56 15.98
N PRO A 210 -1.47 -9.56 15.61
CA PRO A 210 -1.06 -10.96 15.54
C PRO A 210 0.25 -11.16 14.76
N TYR A 211 1.07 -12.11 15.23
CA TYR A 211 2.41 -12.37 14.69
C TYR A 211 2.40 -12.76 13.21
N ASP A 212 1.46 -13.64 12.84
CA ASP A 212 1.32 -14.12 11.46
C ASP A 212 0.87 -13.00 10.53
N PHE A 213 -0.10 -12.18 10.96
CA PHE A 213 -0.58 -11.05 10.18
C PHE A 213 0.52 -9.99 9.98
N ARG A 214 1.23 -9.57 11.03
CA ARG A 214 2.27 -8.54 10.87
C ARG A 214 3.48 -9.02 10.05
N SER A 215 3.82 -10.31 10.11
CA SER A 215 4.89 -10.89 9.30
C SER A 215 4.51 -10.95 7.82
N THR A 216 3.32 -11.46 7.50
CA THR A 216 2.83 -11.59 6.12
C THR A 216 2.55 -10.26 5.46
N LEU A 217 2.00 -9.28 6.20
CA LEU A 217 1.77 -7.92 5.70
C LEU A 217 3.09 -7.20 5.40
N ALA A 218 4.03 -7.20 6.35
CA ALA A 218 5.33 -6.56 6.15
C ALA A 218 6.16 -7.27 5.06
N GLY A 219 6.01 -8.60 4.93
CA GLY A 219 6.55 -9.38 3.82
C GLY A 219 5.96 -8.97 2.47
N ALA A 220 4.64 -8.84 2.34
CA ALA A 220 3.99 -8.35 1.11
C ALA A 220 4.43 -6.91 0.75
N MET A 221 4.58 -6.03 1.74
CA MET A 221 5.11 -4.67 1.54
C MET A 221 6.53 -4.71 0.95
N LYS A 222 7.42 -5.51 1.54
CA LYS A 222 8.80 -5.70 1.08
C LYS A 222 8.86 -6.33 -0.31
N ALA A 223 8.12 -7.41 -0.52
CA ALA A 223 8.04 -8.11 -1.81
C ALA A 223 7.57 -7.18 -2.92
N THR A 224 6.50 -6.40 -2.69
CA THR A 224 6.00 -5.41 -3.67
C THR A 224 7.09 -4.42 -4.05
N ARG A 225 7.75 -3.85 -3.04
CA ARG A 225 8.80 -2.83 -3.20
C ARG A 225 10.01 -3.29 -4.00
N LEU A 226 10.30 -4.59 -3.96
CA LEU A 226 11.45 -5.19 -4.63
C LEU A 226 11.09 -5.83 -5.98
N SER A 227 9.81 -5.99 -6.26
CA SER A 227 9.33 -6.62 -7.49
C SER A 227 9.34 -5.68 -8.70
N LEU A 228 9.43 -4.36 -8.49
CA LEU A 228 9.56 -3.35 -9.55
C LEU A 228 10.71 -2.39 -9.25
N ALA A 229 11.39 -1.97 -10.31
CA ALA A 229 12.53 -1.07 -10.24
C ALA A 229 12.35 0.07 -11.25
N TYR A 230 12.58 1.30 -10.80
CA TYR A 230 12.53 2.50 -11.63
C TYR A 230 13.85 3.26 -11.53
N ASP A 231 14.43 3.60 -12.68
CA ASP A 231 15.68 4.38 -12.70
C ASP A 231 15.45 5.83 -12.22
N ASP A 232 14.26 6.38 -12.46
CA ASP A 232 13.88 7.70 -11.95
C ASP A 232 13.51 7.64 -10.46
N LEU A 233 14.18 8.49 -9.67
CA LEU A 233 14.04 8.54 -8.22
C LEU A 233 12.62 8.95 -7.77
N HIS A 234 11.93 9.78 -8.54
CA HIS A 234 10.57 10.21 -8.22
C HIS A 234 9.59 9.05 -8.39
N PHE A 235 9.65 8.32 -9.51
CA PHE A 235 8.84 7.10 -9.70
C PHE A 235 9.19 5.98 -8.72
N GLN A 236 10.48 5.76 -8.41
CA GLN A 236 10.86 4.80 -7.38
C GLN A 236 10.30 5.19 -6.01
N THR A 237 10.25 6.49 -5.69
CA THR A 237 9.67 6.97 -4.43
C THR A 237 8.16 6.74 -4.40
N ILE A 238 7.45 6.99 -5.50
CA ILE A 238 6.02 6.67 -5.62
C ILE A 238 5.78 5.18 -5.42
N HIS A 239 6.54 4.32 -6.10
CA HIS A 239 6.47 2.87 -5.96
C HIS A 239 6.67 2.43 -4.50
N ASN A 240 7.74 2.91 -3.85
CA ASN A 240 8.05 2.57 -2.46
C ASN A 240 6.94 3.01 -1.49
N VAL A 241 6.42 4.23 -1.62
CA VAL A 241 5.31 4.74 -0.78
C VAL A 241 4.03 3.96 -1.07
N SER A 242 3.79 3.59 -2.32
CA SER A 242 2.60 2.82 -2.71
C SER A 242 2.63 1.42 -2.10
N ALA A 243 3.77 0.73 -2.15
CA ALA A 243 3.96 -0.58 -1.54
C ALA A 243 3.83 -0.55 0.00
N ASN A 244 4.24 0.54 0.65
CA ASN A 244 4.37 0.61 2.11
C ASN A 244 3.25 1.37 2.83
N VAL A 245 2.52 2.24 2.12
CA VAL A 245 1.54 3.16 2.71
C VAL A 245 0.22 3.06 1.98
N VAL A 246 0.20 3.37 0.68
CA VAL A 246 -1.06 3.48 -0.08
C VAL A 246 -1.74 2.12 -0.20
N GLY A 247 -1.01 1.08 -0.60
CA GLY A 247 -1.52 -0.28 -0.75
C GLY A 247 -2.12 -0.82 0.56
N PRO A 248 -1.35 -0.90 1.66
CA PRO A 248 -1.87 -1.37 2.95
C PRO A 248 -3.09 -0.59 3.46
N PHE A 249 -3.08 0.74 3.30
CA PHE A 249 -4.19 1.59 3.73
C PHE A 249 -5.44 1.38 2.87
N LEU A 250 -5.33 1.46 1.54
CA LEU A 250 -6.49 1.31 0.66
C LEU A 250 -7.05 -0.10 0.69
N PHE A 251 -6.20 -1.13 0.78
CA PHE A 251 -6.66 -2.51 1.00
C PHE A 251 -7.49 -2.61 2.28
N SER A 252 -6.98 -2.07 3.40
CA SER A 252 -7.69 -2.08 4.68
C SER A 252 -9.03 -1.36 4.62
N TYR A 253 -9.06 -0.19 3.98
CA TYR A 253 -10.28 0.58 3.81
C TYR A 253 -11.30 -0.17 2.98
N VAL A 254 -10.92 -0.68 1.81
CA VAL A 254 -11.84 -1.37 0.90
C VAL A 254 -12.32 -2.70 1.47
N TYR A 255 -11.46 -3.46 2.16
CA TYR A 255 -11.89 -4.66 2.88
C TYR A 255 -12.96 -4.32 3.93
N TRP A 256 -12.74 -3.26 4.71
CA TRP A 256 -13.74 -2.78 5.67
C TRP A 256 -15.05 -2.34 5.00
N VAL A 257 -14.99 -1.68 3.84
CA VAL A 257 -16.18 -1.32 3.06
C VAL A 257 -16.95 -2.57 2.66
N LEU A 258 -16.29 -3.58 2.09
CA LEU A 258 -16.93 -4.82 1.66
C LEU A 258 -17.53 -5.59 2.83
N TYR A 259 -16.80 -5.68 3.95
CA TYR A 259 -17.31 -6.29 5.17
C TYR A 259 -18.58 -5.59 5.66
N LYS A 260 -18.57 -4.26 5.74
CA LYS A 260 -19.74 -3.50 6.19
C LYS A 260 -20.89 -3.51 5.19
N ALA A 261 -20.60 -3.53 3.89
CA ALA A 261 -21.60 -3.69 2.85
C ALA A 261 -22.30 -5.06 2.95
N ASN A 262 -21.54 -6.12 3.21
CA ASN A 262 -22.09 -7.46 3.44
C ASN A 262 -22.91 -7.52 4.74
N GLU A 263 -22.39 -6.96 5.85
CA GLU A 263 -23.06 -6.91 7.16
C GLU A 263 -24.44 -6.25 7.09
N VAL A 264 -24.57 -5.16 6.33
CA VAL A 264 -25.87 -4.45 6.17
C VAL A 264 -26.71 -5.01 5.02
N GLY A 265 -26.23 -6.04 4.34
CA GLY A 265 -26.92 -6.75 3.25
C GLY A 265 -27.12 -5.91 2.00
N LEU A 266 -26.09 -5.18 1.54
CA LEU A 266 -26.16 -4.45 0.29
C LEU A 266 -26.12 -5.38 -0.92
N GLU A 267 -26.90 -5.03 -1.94
CA GLU A 267 -26.93 -5.74 -3.23
C GLU A 267 -26.05 -5.06 -4.27
N LYS A 268 -25.95 -3.73 -4.20
CA LYS A 268 -25.21 -2.91 -5.15
C LYS A 268 -24.32 -1.90 -4.44
N LEU A 269 -23.07 -1.80 -4.88
CA LEU A 269 -22.08 -0.89 -4.31
C LEU A 269 -21.41 -0.06 -5.42
N PHE A 270 -21.57 1.26 -5.36
CA PHE A 270 -21.06 2.18 -6.37
C PHE A 270 -19.85 2.95 -5.86
N PHE A 271 -18.71 2.84 -6.56
CA PHE A 271 -17.51 3.62 -6.29
C PHE A 271 -17.57 4.93 -7.08
N LEU A 272 -17.68 6.07 -6.40
CA LEU A 272 -17.85 7.36 -7.06
C LEU A 272 -16.56 7.81 -7.76
N SER A 273 -16.68 8.36 -8.96
CA SER A 273 -15.51 8.69 -9.79
C SER A 273 -14.62 9.80 -9.25
N ARG A 274 -13.40 9.90 -9.80
CA ARG A 274 -12.24 10.69 -9.35
C ARG A 274 -11.43 9.99 -8.27
N ASP A 275 -12.06 9.60 -7.18
CA ASP A 275 -11.38 8.98 -6.05
C ASP A 275 -11.71 7.47 -5.91
N GLY A 276 -12.70 6.98 -6.67
CA GLY A 276 -13.16 5.58 -6.59
C GLY A 276 -12.49 4.60 -7.55
N GLN A 277 -11.64 5.05 -8.51
CA GLN A 277 -11.13 4.17 -9.57
C GLN A 277 -10.33 3.01 -8.98
N ILE A 278 -9.27 3.35 -8.23
CA ILE A 278 -8.41 2.34 -7.60
C ILE A 278 -9.15 1.56 -6.50
N LEU A 279 -10.09 2.20 -5.79
CA LEU A 279 -10.92 1.53 -4.77
C LEU A 279 -11.78 0.42 -5.38
N SER A 280 -12.40 0.70 -6.53
CA SER A 280 -13.18 -0.28 -7.28
C SER A 280 -12.30 -1.45 -7.75
N GLU A 281 -11.11 -1.17 -8.28
CA GLU A 281 -10.17 -2.22 -8.71
C GLU A 281 -9.74 -3.13 -7.53
N ILE A 282 -9.42 -2.54 -6.38
CA ILE A 282 -9.10 -3.28 -5.15
C ILE A 282 -10.31 -4.12 -4.71
N ALA A 283 -11.52 -3.56 -4.76
CA ALA A 283 -12.73 -4.24 -4.30
C ALA A 283 -13.03 -5.50 -5.12
N HIS A 284 -12.82 -5.45 -6.45
CA HIS A 284 -12.96 -6.62 -7.31
C HIS A 284 -11.90 -7.69 -7.00
N LYS A 285 -10.64 -7.29 -6.76
CA LYS A 285 -9.58 -8.23 -6.32
C LYS A 285 -9.93 -8.92 -5.01
N ILE A 286 -10.41 -8.17 -4.02
CA ILE A 286 -10.83 -8.72 -2.73
C ILE A 286 -12.05 -9.64 -2.90
N SER A 287 -13.10 -9.21 -3.60
CA SER A 287 -14.31 -10.02 -3.80
C SER A 287 -14.03 -11.35 -4.53
N ASN A 288 -13.07 -11.37 -5.45
CA ASN A 288 -12.64 -12.61 -6.10
C ASN A 288 -11.95 -13.59 -5.14
N SER A 289 -11.28 -13.09 -4.10
CA SER A 289 -10.57 -13.90 -3.10
C SER A 289 -11.43 -14.32 -1.91
N PHE A 290 -12.57 -13.65 -1.66
CA PHE A 290 -13.44 -13.89 -0.51
C PHE A 290 -14.88 -14.16 -0.95
N ASN A 291 -15.34 -15.41 -0.78
CA ASN A 291 -16.66 -15.86 -1.22
C ASN A 291 -17.83 -15.05 -0.63
N GLU A 292 -17.67 -14.54 0.60
CA GLU A 292 -18.69 -13.75 1.28
C GLU A 292 -19.06 -12.43 0.57
N PHE A 293 -18.18 -11.88 -0.27
CA PHE A 293 -18.45 -10.62 -0.98
C PHE A 293 -18.94 -10.81 -2.42
N LYS A 294 -19.11 -12.05 -2.90
CA LYS A 294 -19.47 -12.34 -4.30
C LYS A 294 -20.86 -11.86 -4.71
N ASN A 295 -21.77 -11.72 -3.75
CA ASN A 295 -23.16 -11.33 -4.02
C ASN A 295 -23.34 -9.80 -4.15
N ILE A 296 -22.32 -9.01 -3.83
CA ILE A 296 -22.38 -7.54 -3.91
C ILE A 296 -21.99 -7.12 -5.33
N LYS A 297 -22.95 -6.57 -6.10
CA LYS A 297 -22.68 -6.06 -7.44
C LYS A 297 -21.96 -4.72 -7.35
N MET A 298 -20.70 -4.69 -7.77
CA MET A 298 -19.88 -3.48 -7.71
C MET A 298 -19.83 -2.76 -9.05
N LYS A 299 -19.92 -1.43 -9.03
CA LYS A 299 -19.79 -0.60 -10.23
C LYS A 299 -19.00 0.68 -9.95
N TYR A 300 -18.25 1.14 -10.94
CA TYR A 300 -17.64 2.46 -10.93
C TYR A 300 -18.63 3.48 -11.53
N LEU A 301 -18.97 4.53 -10.78
CA LEU A 301 -20.02 5.50 -11.13
C LEU A 301 -19.41 6.86 -11.47
N TYR A 302 -19.59 7.32 -12.70
CA TYR A 302 -19.08 8.59 -13.18
C TYR A 302 -19.94 9.76 -12.70
N VAL A 303 -19.54 10.40 -11.59
CA VAL A 303 -20.19 11.57 -11.00
C VAL A 303 -19.18 12.58 -10.50
N SER A 304 -19.59 13.85 -10.41
CA SER A 304 -18.78 14.89 -9.80
C SER A 304 -19.65 15.88 -9.06
N ARG A 305 -19.03 16.78 -8.29
CA ARG A 305 -19.73 17.94 -7.71
C ARG A 305 -20.47 18.75 -8.78
N LYS A 306 -19.87 18.88 -9.98
CA LYS A 306 -20.43 19.64 -11.11
C LYS A 306 -21.67 18.95 -11.71
N THR A 307 -21.70 17.62 -11.77
CA THR A 307 -22.87 16.89 -12.28
C THR A 307 -23.96 16.69 -11.24
N LEU A 308 -23.65 16.77 -9.94
CA LEU A 308 -24.61 16.46 -8.88
C LEU A 308 -25.26 17.69 -8.22
N TYR A 309 -24.57 18.83 -8.13
CA TYR A 309 -25.11 19.97 -7.39
C TYR A 309 -26.29 20.64 -8.11
N LEU A 310 -26.10 21.05 -9.37
CA LEU A 310 -27.11 21.81 -10.11
C LEU A 310 -28.44 21.04 -10.28
N PRO A 311 -28.45 19.72 -10.58
CA PRO A 311 -29.69 18.93 -10.65
C PRO A 311 -30.59 18.96 -9.43
N THR A 312 -30.04 19.27 -8.24
CA THR A 312 -30.82 19.31 -7.00
C THR A 312 -31.70 20.56 -6.85
N ILE A 313 -31.59 21.54 -7.76
CA ILE A 313 -32.37 22.79 -7.72
C ILE A 313 -33.64 22.62 -8.56
N VAL A 314 -34.82 22.82 -7.94
CA VAL A 314 -36.12 22.74 -8.63
C VAL A 314 -36.94 24.03 -8.60
N ASN A 315 -36.60 24.99 -7.75
CA ASN A 315 -37.32 26.26 -7.61
C ASN A 315 -36.40 27.37 -7.07
N ASP A 316 -36.90 28.61 -7.03
CA ASP A 316 -36.12 29.77 -6.56
C ASP A 316 -35.64 29.64 -5.10
N LYS A 317 -36.39 28.95 -4.24
CA LYS A 317 -35.98 28.73 -2.84
C LYS A 317 -34.72 27.86 -2.78
N ASP A 318 -34.65 26.82 -3.62
CA ASP A 318 -33.50 25.92 -3.68
C ASP A 318 -32.22 26.62 -4.11
N ILE A 319 -32.29 27.66 -4.95
CA ILE A 319 -31.13 28.46 -5.40
C ILE A 319 -30.37 29.01 -4.19
N THR A 320 -31.08 29.39 -3.12
CA THR A 320 -30.46 29.91 -1.89
C THR A 320 -30.23 28.85 -0.82
N LEU A 321 -31.13 27.85 -0.71
CA LEU A 321 -31.11 26.87 0.37
C LEU A 321 -30.07 25.77 0.14
N ILE A 322 -29.98 25.24 -1.09
CA ILE A 322 -29.09 24.11 -1.38
C ILE A 322 -27.62 24.46 -1.19
N PRO A 323 -27.10 25.60 -1.67
CA PRO A 323 -25.73 25.99 -1.39
C PRO A 323 -25.41 26.08 0.11
N LYS A 324 -26.36 26.58 0.92
CA LYS A 324 -26.22 26.63 2.39
C LYS A 324 -26.16 25.24 3.00
N VAL A 325 -27.04 24.31 2.60
CA VAL A 325 -27.04 22.92 3.08
C VAL A 325 -25.75 22.21 2.70
N LEU A 326 -25.30 22.38 1.46
CA LEU A 326 -24.05 21.82 0.97
C LEU A 326 -22.81 22.56 1.52
N LYS A 327 -22.99 23.68 2.22
CA LYS A 327 -21.91 24.53 2.76
C LYS A 327 -20.92 24.95 1.66
N ILE A 328 -21.44 25.39 0.52
CA ILE A 328 -20.66 25.83 -0.64
C ILE A 328 -20.58 27.36 -0.61
N ASP A 329 -19.37 27.88 -0.56
CA ASP A 329 -19.13 29.32 -0.69
C ASP A 329 -19.10 29.70 -2.19
N ASN A 330 -19.63 30.86 -2.55
CA ASN A 330 -19.60 31.39 -3.93
C ASN A 330 -20.24 30.50 -5.02
N PHE A 331 -21.31 29.76 -4.67
CA PHE A 331 -22.08 28.92 -5.62
C PHE A 331 -22.44 29.66 -6.92
N GLU A 332 -22.75 30.96 -6.84
CA GLU A 332 -23.12 31.77 -8.00
C GLU A 332 -22.00 31.92 -9.04
N LYS A 333 -20.75 32.03 -8.58
CA LYS A 333 -19.56 32.06 -9.45
C LYS A 333 -19.21 30.68 -10.02
N GLU A 334 -19.63 29.59 -9.39
CA GLU A 334 -19.34 28.24 -9.86
C GLU A 334 -20.14 27.87 -11.11
N PHE A 335 -21.33 28.45 -11.31
CA PHE A 335 -22.26 28.10 -12.39
C PHE A 335 -22.52 29.22 -13.42
N ASN A 336 -21.74 30.32 -13.39
CA ASN A 336 -21.79 31.38 -14.42
C ASN A 336 -23.22 31.95 -14.64
N ILE A 337 -23.88 32.32 -13.54
CA ILE A 337 -25.29 32.69 -13.53
C ILE A 337 -25.56 33.99 -14.30
N SER A 338 -26.52 33.95 -15.22
CA SER A 338 -27.02 35.12 -15.97
C SER A 338 -28.43 35.54 -15.53
N SER A 339 -29.27 34.60 -15.06
CA SER A 339 -30.58 34.85 -14.41
C SER A 339 -31.08 33.60 -13.65
N ASN A 340 -32.04 33.74 -12.71
CA ASN A 340 -32.64 32.59 -12.01
C ASN A 340 -33.37 31.62 -12.98
N GLN A 341 -34.01 32.15 -14.02
CA GLN A 341 -34.73 31.34 -15.00
C GLN A 341 -33.78 30.40 -15.76
N ASP A 342 -32.59 30.89 -16.13
CA ASP A 342 -31.57 30.08 -16.81
C ASP A 342 -31.04 28.95 -15.92
N ILE A 343 -30.88 29.20 -14.61
CA ILE A 343 -30.48 28.19 -13.63
C ILE A 343 -31.51 27.07 -13.59
N LEU A 344 -32.80 27.41 -13.43
CA LEU A 344 -33.86 26.42 -13.31
C LEU A 344 -34.00 25.58 -14.59
N LYS A 345 -33.89 26.21 -15.76
CA LYS A 345 -33.88 25.51 -17.04
C LYS A 345 -32.70 24.54 -17.14
N THR A 346 -31.48 25.02 -16.90
CA THR A 346 -30.26 24.19 -16.96
C THR A 346 -30.28 23.06 -15.92
N ALA A 347 -30.76 23.34 -14.71
CA ALA A 347 -30.91 22.36 -13.64
C ALA A 347 -31.87 21.24 -14.03
N LYS A 348 -33.00 21.57 -14.68
CA LYS A 348 -33.95 20.59 -15.19
C LYS A 348 -33.32 19.69 -16.25
N GLU A 349 -32.68 20.27 -17.26
CA GLU A 349 -32.03 19.52 -18.35
C GLU A 349 -30.93 18.57 -17.82
N LYS A 350 -30.06 19.06 -16.92
CA LYS A 350 -29.02 18.22 -16.32
C LYS A 350 -29.59 17.15 -15.38
N ARG A 351 -30.69 17.44 -14.68
CA ARG A 351 -31.37 16.48 -13.80
C ARG A 351 -31.96 15.32 -14.60
N GLU A 352 -32.63 15.57 -15.71
CA GLU A 352 -33.20 14.52 -16.57
C GLU A 352 -32.11 13.56 -17.06
N LYS A 353 -30.98 14.11 -17.53
CA LYS A 353 -29.82 13.31 -17.95
C LYS A 353 -29.19 12.51 -16.82
N LEU A 354 -29.02 13.12 -15.65
CA LEU A 354 -28.47 12.45 -14.47
C LEU A 354 -29.38 11.32 -13.99
N ILE A 355 -30.70 11.53 -13.93
CA ILE A 355 -31.67 10.50 -13.55
C ILE A 355 -31.57 9.32 -14.52
N GLY A 356 -31.59 9.58 -15.83
CA GLY A 356 -31.45 8.53 -16.84
C GLY A 356 -30.16 7.71 -16.68
N TYR A 357 -29.03 8.39 -16.45
CA TYR A 357 -27.75 7.73 -16.17
C TYR A 357 -27.79 6.89 -14.88
N LEU A 358 -28.31 7.42 -13.76
CA LEU A 358 -28.38 6.69 -12.50
C LEU A 358 -29.28 5.44 -12.61
N LEU A 359 -30.45 5.58 -13.21
CA LEU A 359 -31.36 4.45 -13.45
C LEU A 359 -30.70 3.39 -14.34
N GLN A 360 -30.04 3.80 -15.43
CA GLN A 360 -29.28 2.91 -16.30
C GLN A 360 -28.18 2.15 -15.55
N GLU A 361 -27.47 2.84 -14.64
CA GLU A 361 -26.42 2.20 -13.86
C GLU A 361 -26.95 1.25 -12.79
N GLY A 362 -28.26 1.29 -12.51
CA GLY A 362 -28.95 0.35 -11.64
C GLY A 362 -29.32 0.94 -10.28
N PHE A 363 -29.48 2.26 -10.17
CA PHE A 363 -30.15 2.88 -9.03
C PHE A 363 -31.66 2.68 -9.16
N ASP A 364 -32.17 1.57 -8.64
CA ASP A 364 -33.60 1.32 -8.54
C ASP A 364 -34.09 1.39 -7.08
N LYS A 365 -35.41 1.40 -6.92
CA LYS A 365 -36.07 1.57 -5.63
C LYS A 365 -35.98 0.33 -4.74
N ASP A 366 -35.85 -0.85 -5.33
CA ASP A 366 -35.98 -2.13 -4.63
C ASP A 366 -34.63 -2.65 -4.12
N SER A 367 -33.53 -2.26 -4.77
CA SER A 367 -32.18 -2.67 -4.38
C SER A 367 -31.69 -1.92 -3.14
N LYS A 368 -30.99 -2.63 -2.26
CA LYS A 368 -30.17 -2.01 -1.21
C LYS A 368 -28.86 -1.47 -1.78
N ILE A 369 -28.76 -0.15 -1.88
CA ILE A 369 -27.65 0.54 -2.56
C ILE A 369 -26.68 1.16 -1.55
N GLY A 370 -25.39 0.99 -1.83
CA GLY A 370 -24.32 1.73 -1.19
C GLY A 370 -23.48 2.56 -2.15
N VAL A 371 -22.87 3.63 -1.64
CA VAL A 371 -21.89 4.45 -2.35
C VAL A 371 -20.60 4.55 -1.56
N VAL A 372 -19.46 4.52 -2.25
CA VAL A 372 -18.12 4.66 -1.69
C VAL A 372 -17.52 5.97 -2.18
N ASP A 373 -17.17 6.82 -1.24
CA ASP A 373 -16.50 8.10 -1.43
C ASP A 373 -15.35 8.19 -0.42
N VAL A 374 -14.33 9.00 -0.67
CA VAL A 374 -13.23 9.18 0.28
C VAL A 374 -13.69 10.05 1.46
N GLY A 375 -14.44 11.12 1.19
CA GLY A 375 -14.83 12.11 2.19
C GLY A 375 -15.12 13.48 1.58
N TRP A 376 -15.21 14.57 2.35
CA TRP A 376 -15.19 14.64 3.81
C TRP A 376 -16.51 15.12 4.38
N ARG A 377 -17.48 15.51 3.53
CA ARG A 377 -18.73 16.14 3.98
C ARG A 377 -19.99 15.35 3.65
N GLY A 378 -19.91 14.29 2.83
CA GLY A 378 -21.07 13.49 2.41
C GLY A 378 -22.01 14.21 1.42
N ARG A 379 -21.49 15.18 0.64
CA ARG A 379 -22.28 16.01 -0.27
C ARG A 379 -22.78 15.25 -1.49
N LEU A 380 -21.94 14.39 -2.08
CA LEU A 380 -22.29 13.64 -3.28
C LEU A 380 -23.46 12.70 -2.98
N GLN A 381 -23.37 11.94 -1.87
CA GLN A 381 -24.48 11.10 -1.39
C GLN A 381 -25.76 11.92 -1.19
N PHE A 382 -25.71 13.07 -0.51
CA PHE A 382 -26.89 13.93 -0.32
C PHE A 382 -27.54 14.32 -1.66
N CYS A 383 -26.71 14.71 -2.65
CA CYS A 383 -27.22 15.14 -3.95
C CYS A 383 -27.84 13.98 -4.75
N ILE A 384 -27.20 12.80 -4.73
CA ILE A 384 -27.74 11.60 -5.36
C ILE A 384 -29.10 11.26 -4.73
N SER A 385 -29.19 11.22 -3.40
CA SER A 385 -30.44 10.92 -2.68
C SER A 385 -31.55 11.92 -3.02
N LYS A 386 -31.26 13.23 -3.03
CA LYS A 386 -32.26 14.26 -3.41
C LYS A 386 -32.71 14.10 -4.87
N VAL A 387 -31.81 13.79 -5.79
CA VAL A 387 -32.17 13.58 -7.21
C VAL A 387 -33.03 12.33 -7.39
N LEU A 388 -32.73 11.24 -6.70
CA LEU A 388 -33.55 10.02 -6.72
C LEU A 388 -34.93 10.25 -6.08
N ASP A 389 -35.01 11.08 -5.05
CA ASP A 389 -36.27 11.44 -4.39
C ASP A 389 -37.17 12.24 -5.34
N LEU A 390 -36.61 13.23 -6.02
CA LEU A 390 -37.29 13.98 -7.09
C LEU A 390 -37.77 13.07 -8.24
N ALA A 391 -37.09 11.96 -8.47
CA ALA A 391 -37.44 10.99 -9.51
C ALA A 391 -38.43 9.90 -9.02
N GLY A 392 -38.73 9.82 -7.72
CA GLY A 392 -39.60 8.80 -7.13
C GLY A 392 -38.96 7.43 -6.90
N PHE A 393 -37.62 7.33 -6.98
CA PHE A 393 -36.85 6.08 -6.84
C PHE A 393 -36.04 6.01 -5.53
N TYR A 394 -36.18 6.99 -4.64
CA TYR A 394 -35.43 7.02 -3.38
C TYR A 394 -35.90 5.95 -2.38
N ASN A 395 -34.94 5.19 -1.83
CA ASN A 395 -35.18 4.25 -0.73
C ASN A 395 -34.05 4.23 0.33
N GLY A 396 -33.25 5.30 0.41
CA GLY A 396 -32.10 5.39 1.30
C GLY A 396 -30.81 4.82 0.71
N ILE A 397 -29.70 5.54 0.87
CA ILE A 397 -28.38 5.13 0.42
C ILE A 397 -27.46 4.93 1.61
N THR A 398 -26.67 3.85 1.61
CA THR A 398 -25.59 3.64 2.58
C THR A 398 -24.27 4.19 2.05
N GLY A 399 -23.70 5.20 2.70
CA GLY A 399 -22.42 5.81 2.32
C GLY A 399 -21.25 5.27 3.14
N PHE A 400 -20.14 4.97 2.48
CA PHE A 400 -18.87 4.58 3.12
C PHE A 400 -17.80 5.63 2.84
N TYR A 401 -17.10 6.05 3.91
CA TYR A 401 -16.10 7.11 3.87
C TYR A 401 -14.83 6.74 4.65
N VAL A 402 -13.68 7.29 4.27
CA VAL A 402 -12.48 7.21 5.11
C VAL A 402 -12.72 7.95 6.43
N GLY A 403 -13.31 9.14 6.35
CA GLY A 403 -13.76 9.92 7.50
C GLY A 403 -14.67 11.08 7.08
N LEU A 404 -15.37 11.68 8.05
CA LEU A 404 -16.27 12.81 7.80
C LEU A 404 -15.96 13.99 8.74
N ILE A 405 -15.67 15.15 8.16
CA ILE A 405 -15.36 16.41 8.85
C ILE A 405 -16.50 17.40 8.60
N ASN A 406 -17.23 17.76 9.66
CA ASN A 406 -18.37 18.67 9.61
C ASN A 406 -19.40 18.29 8.52
N PRO A 407 -19.92 17.04 8.51
CA PRO A 407 -20.77 16.54 7.44
C PRO A 407 -22.02 17.39 7.23
N VAL A 408 -22.58 17.31 6.02
CA VAL A 408 -23.91 17.86 5.71
C VAL A 408 -24.98 17.01 6.42
N PRO A 409 -26.22 17.50 6.57
CA PRO A 409 -27.31 16.69 7.10
C PRO A 409 -27.48 15.36 6.35
N VAL A 410 -27.95 14.34 7.05
CA VAL A 410 -28.35 13.07 6.43
C VAL A 410 -29.67 13.31 5.68
N PHE A 411 -29.76 12.83 4.44
CA PHE A 411 -30.99 12.93 3.66
C PHE A 411 -31.87 11.71 3.96
N GLY A 412 -33.12 11.93 4.38
CA GLY A 412 -34.11 10.87 4.59
C GLY A 412 -33.59 9.69 5.44
N LYS A 413 -33.61 8.49 4.83
CA LYS A 413 -33.21 7.20 5.40
C LYS A 413 -31.72 6.86 5.17
N ASP A 414 -30.91 7.79 4.67
CA ASP A 414 -29.50 7.53 4.37
C ASP A 414 -28.72 7.09 5.61
N LYS A 415 -27.71 6.25 5.40
CA LYS A 415 -26.75 5.85 6.43
C LYS A 415 -25.34 6.27 6.02
N ARG A 416 -24.47 6.49 7.00
CA ARG A 416 -23.06 6.83 6.76
C ARG A 416 -22.16 6.08 7.72
N TYR A 417 -21.19 5.37 7.19
CA TYR A 417 -20.15 4.69 7.93
C TYR A 417 -18.79 5.32 7.62
N THR A 418 -17.92 5.38 8.63
CA THR A 418 -16.57 5.91 8.49
C THR A 418 -15.54 4.88 8.94
N PHE A 419 -14.48 4.69 8.16
CA PHE A 419 -13.35 3.84 8.54
C PHE A 419 -12.60 4.40 9.75
N PHE A 420 -12.43 5.72 9.80
CA PHE A 420 -11.87 6.43 10.94
C PHE A 420 -12.87 7.40 11.55
N SER A 421 -13.04 7.32 12.87
CA SER A 421 -13.69 8.38 13.64
C SER A 421 -12.80 9.62 13.65
N THR A 422 -13.33 10.76 13.20
CA THR A 422 -12.56 12.01 13.08
C THR A 422 -12.12 12.56 14.43
N LYS A 423 -12.88 12.31 15.51
CA LYS A 423 -12.54 12.78 16.87
C LYS A 423 -11.15 12.32 17.32
N ASN A 424 -10.79 11.06 17.03
CA ASN A 424 -9.54 10.46 17.51
C ASN A 424 -8.45 10.36 16.43
N ASN A 425 -8.80 10.62 15.17
CA ASN A 425 -7.90 10.37 14.02
C ASN A 425 -7.64 11.62 13.17
N TYR A 426 -8.08 12.82 13.57
CA TYR A 426 -7.94 14.03 12.76
C TYR A 426 -6.50 14.28 12.26
N HIS A 427 -5.49 13.92 13.05
CA HIS A 427 -4.07 14.08 12.74
C HIS A 427 -3.56 13.18 11.60
N ILE A 428 -4.28 12.12 11.21
CA ILE A 428 -3.95 11.27 10.05
C ILE A 428 -4.92 11.45 8.88
N LEU A 429 -5.97 12.27 9.03
CA LEU A 429 -6.99 12.51 8.02
C LEU A 429 -6.67 13.76 7.20
N SER A 430 -5.54 13.71 6.49
CA SER A 430 -5.15 14.76 5.53
C SER A 430 -5.90 14.57 4.21
N ALA A 431 -6.99 15.33 4.05
CA ALA A 431 -7.81 15.34 2.84
C ALA A 431 -7.02 15.34 1.52
N PRO A 432 -6.10 16.31 1.26
CA PRO A 432 -5.38 16.37 -0.01
C PRO A 432 -4.48 15.14 -0.27
N ILE A 433 -3.89 14.57 0.78
CA ILE A 433 -3.02 13.39 0.65
C ILE A 433 -3.85 12.14 0.36
N ILE A 434 -4.97 11.97 1.05
CA ILE A 434 -5.84 10.81 0.83
C ILE A 434 -6.53 10.89 -0.54
N GLU A 435 -6.94 12.07 -0.98
CA GLU A 435 -7.45 12.31 -2.35
C GLU A 435 -6.38 11.94 -3.40
N THR A 436 -5.12 12.30 -3.16
CA THR A 436 -4.00 11.89 -4.02
C THR A 436 -3.86 10.37 -4.13
N PHE A 437 -3.95 9.67 -2.99
CA PHE A 437 -3.87 8.20 -2.98
C PHE A 437 -4.95 7.54 -3.83
N CYS A 438 -6.08 8.22 -3.97
CA CYS A 438 -7.29 7.71 -4.61
C CYS A 438 -7.48 8.22 -6.05
N GLY A 439 -6.61 9.12 -6.54
CA GLY A 439 -6.79 9.82 -7.81
C GLY A 439 -7.02 8.93 -9.03
N ALA A 440 -7.80 9.45 -9.98
CA ALA A 440 -8.16 8.76 -11.22
C ALA A 440 -7.31 9.20 -12.42
N THR A 441 -7.14 8.29 -13.38
CA THR A 441 -6.39 8.52 -14.63
C THR A 441 -7.18 9.32 -15.67
N HIS A 442 -8.40 9.75 -15.37
CA HIS A 442 -9.28 10.49 -16.27
C HIS A 442 -9.77 11.79 -15.61
N GLY A 443 -10.26 12.72 -16.43
CA GLY A 443 -10.79 14.00 -15.94
C GLY A 443 -12.11 13.88 -15.19
N LEU A 444 -12.55 15.00 -14.60
CA LEU A 444 -13.86 15.11 -13.95
C LEU A 444 -15.00 14.86 -14.94
N THR A 445 -16.05 14.16 -14.49
CA THR A 445 -17.32 14.12 -15.21
C THR A 445 -17.97 15.51 -15.18
N ILE A 446 -18.32 16.05 -16.34
CA ILE A 446 -18.87 17.42 -16.48
C ILE A 446 -20.34 17.45 -16.94
N ASP A 447 -20.78 16.41 -17.65
CA ASP A 447 -22.16 16.25 -18.14
C ASP A 447 -22.42 14.79 -18.55
N TYR A 448 -23.59 14.51 -19.09
CA TYR A 448 -23.95 13.24 -19.72
C TYR A 448 -24.51 13.47 -21.12
N GLY A 449 -24.13 12.60 -22.05
CA GLY A 449 -24.69 12.54 -23.39
C GLY A 449 -25.62 11.33 -23.54
N ILE A 450 -26.39 11.31 -24.64
CA ILE A 450 -27.30 10.22 -24.99
C ILE A 450 -26.92 9.75 -26.40
N LEU A 451 -26.65 8.46 -26.54
CA LEU A 451 -26.37 7.81 -27.83
C LEU A 451 -27.04 6.45 -27.85
N ASN A 452 -27.87 6.19 -28.86
CA ASN A 452 -28.64 4.94 -29.01
C ASN A 452 -29.41 4.56 -27.72
N ASP A 453 -30.17 5.51 -27.18
CA ASP A 453 -30.94 5.39 -25.93
C ASP A 453 -30.12 5.01 -24.68
N LYS A 454 -28.80 5.18 -24.74
CA LYS A 454 -27.89 4.98 -23.60
C LYS A 454 -27.24 6.28 -23.16
N PHE A 455 -27.18 6.47 -21.85
CA PHE A 455 -26.49 7.58 -21.21
C PHE A 455 -24.99 7.27 -21.07
N TYR A 456 -24.14 8.23 -21.42
CA TYR A 456 -22.69 8.12 -21.25
C TYR A 456 -22.12 9.36 -20.55
N PRO A 457 -21.13 9.19 -19.67
CA PRO A 457 -20.47 10.32 -19.02
C PRO A 457 -19.62 11.11 -20.01
N ILE A 458 -19.72 12.43 -19.96
CA ILE A 458 -18.84 13.35 -20.67
C ILE A 458 -17.78 13.83 -19.68
N LEU A 459 -16.51 13.56 -19.98
CA LEU A 459 -15.37 13.93 -19.14
C LEU A 459 -14.76 15.25 -19.63
N LYS A 460 -14.24 16.06 -18.69
CA LYS A 460 -13.48 17.29 -19.00
C LYS A 460 -12.31 17.00 -19.92
N GLU A 461 -11.64 15.88 -19.65
CA GLU A 461 -10.53 15.33 -20.42
C GLU A 461 -10.58 13.81 -20.33
N LYS A 462 -10.21 13.13 -21.42
CA LYS A 462 -10.20 11.66 -21.47
C LYS A 462 -9.17 11.08 -20.51
N GLU A 463 -7.99 11.71 -20.44
CA GLU A 463 -6.90 11.31 -19.56
C GLU A 463 -6.46 12.51 -18.72
N ASN A 464 -6.23 12.27 -17.43
CA ASN A 464 -5.63 13.24 -16.53
C ASN A 464 -4.11 13.18 -16.69
N LEU A 465 -3.60 13.83 -17.74
CA LEU A 465 -2.19 13.81 -18.10
C LEU A 465 -1.30 14.36 -16.98
N GLU A 466 -1.80 15.31 -16.20
CA GLU A 466 -1.06 15.86 -15.06
C GLU A 466 -0.78 14.79 -13.99
N MET A 467 -1.80 14.08 -13.54
CA MET A 467 -1.62 13.00 -12.55
C MET A 467 -0.84 11.82 -13.14
N ILE A 468 -1.07 11.49 -14.42
CA ILE A 468 -0.32 10.44 -15.11
C ILE A 468 1.17 10.78 -15.18
N ASN A 469 1.52 11.99 -15.60
CA ASN A 469 2.91 12.46 -15.68
C ASN A 469 3.56 12.59 -14.30
N TRP A 470 2.79 12.92 -13.26
CA TRP A 470 3.28 12.89 -11.88
C TRP A 470 3.66 11.46 -11.45
N GLY A 471 3.00 10.42 -11.97
CA GLY A 471 3.29 9.03 -11.64
C GLY A 471 2.09 8.25 -11.08
N LEU A 472 0.87 8.70 -11.31
CA LEU A 472 -0.34 8.01 -10.82
C LEU A 472 -0.43 6.56 -11.33
N LYS A 473 0.00 6.29 -12.58
CA LYS A 473 0.03 4.91 -13.11
C LYS A 473 0.95 4.01 -12.29
N VAL A 474 2.15 4.50 -11.96
CA VAL A 474 3.10 3.80 -11.06
C VAL A 474 2.46 3.53 -9.70
N GLN A 475 1.76 4.50 -9.12
CA GLN A 475 1.04 4.32 -7.85
C GLN A 475 -0.02 3.22 -7.95
N GLN A 476 -0.91 3.29 -8.94
CA GLN A 476 -2.00 2.32 -9.11
C GLN A 476 -1.47 0.91 -9.41
N GLU A 477 -0.44 0.77 -10.24
CA GLU A 477 0.21 -0.53 -10.52
C GLU A 477 0.85 -1.12 -9.26
N SER A 478 1.56 -0.29 -8.48
CA SER A 478 2.18 -0.71 -7.22
C SER A 478 1.15 -1.14 -6.17
N VAL A 479 0.04 -0.42 -6.07
CA VAL A 479 -1.09 -0.77 -5.18
C VAL A 479 -1.73 -2.08 -5.60
N LYS A 480 -1.94 -2.29 -6.90
CA LYS A 480 -2.47 -3.56 -7.43
C LYS A 480 -1.55 -4.73 -7.14
N LEU A 481 -0.24 -4.57 -7.39
CA LEU A 481 0.76 -5.59 -7.09
C LEU A 481 0.80 -5.92 -5.59
N PHE A 482 0.72 -4.91 -4.72
CA PHE A 482 0.59 -5.12 -3.28
C PHE A 482 -0.65 -5.95 -2.94
N CYS A 483 -1.81 -5.62 -3.51
CA CYS A 483 -3.05 -6.36 -3.26
C CYS A 483 -2.91 -7.82 -3.70
N ASP A 484 -2.33 -8.07 -4.86
CA ASP A 484 -2.14 -9.44 -5.37
C ASP A 484 -1.22 -10.26 -4.47
N LEU A 485 -0.06 -9.70 -4.09
CA LEU A 485 0.87 -10.37 -3.18
C LEU A 485 0.28 -10.58 -1.79
N PHE A 486 -0.44 -9.59 -1.25
CA PHE A 486 -1.02 -9.70 0.08
C PHE A 486 -2.21 -10.68 0.13
N LEU A 487 -3.08 -10.69 -0.90
CA LEU A 487 -4.14 -11.69 -1.03
C LEU A 487 -3.59 -13.10 -1.17
N ASN A 488 -2.52 -13.28 -1.95
CA ASN A 488 -1.82 -14.57 -2.03
C ASN A 488 -1.26 -14.99 -0.66
N ASN A 489 -0.63 -14.06 0.09
CA ASN A 489 -0.15 -14.33 1.43
C ASN A 489 -1.27 -14.71 2.40
N ILE A 490 -2.43 -14.04 2.34
CA ILE A 490 -3.58 -14.35 3.18
C ILE A 490 -4.03 -15.81 2.96
N GLN A 491 -4.16 -16.22 1.71
CA GLN A 491 -4.59 -17.59 1.36
C GLN A 491 -3.52 -18.62 1.73
N LYS A 492 -2.28 -18.38 1.32
CA LYS A 492 -1.14 -19.27 1.52
C LYS A 492 -0.83 -19.55 3.00
N TYR A 493 -0.91 -18.52 3.83
CA TYR A 493 -0.55 -18.58 5.25
C TYR A 493 -1.76 -18.66 6.19
N GLU A 494 -2.97 -18.83 5.64
CA GLU A 494 -4.23 -18.95 6.38
C GLU A 494 -4.41 -17.80 7.40
N ILE A 495 -4.29 -16.57 6.91
CA ILE A 495 -4.38 -15.35 7.74
C ILE A 495 -5.85 -14.96 7.91
N ILE A 496 -6.26 -14.75 9.16
CA ILE A 496 -7.58 -14.24 9.49
C ILE A 496 -7.50 -12.71 9.59
N LEU A 497 -8.27 -12.02 8.77
CA LEU A 497 -8.33 -10.57 8.78
C LEU A 497 -9.28 -10.06 9.85
N ASN A 498 -8.79 -9.15 10.69
CA ASN A 498 -9.57 -8.44 11.70
C ASN A 498 -9.66 -6.94 11.34
N LEU A 499 -10.86 -6.35 11.41
CA LEU A 499 -11.08 -4.95 11.05
C LEU A 499 -10.34 -3.96 11.95
N GLU A 500 -10.20 -4.27 13.24
CA GLU A 500 -9.48 -3.43 14.19
C GLU A 500 -7.99 -3.40 13.85
N ASP A 501 -7.41 -4.55 13.50
CA ASP A 501 -6.00 -4.64 13.10
C ASP A 501 -5.76 -3.93 11.76
N LEU A 502 -6.67 -4.05 10.79
CA LEU A 502 -6.62 -3.29 9.53
C LEU A 502 -6.70 -1.76 9.76
N GLN A 503 -7.47 -1.30 10.75
CA GLN A 503 -7.45 0.10 11.16
C GLN A 503 -6.15 0.49 11.86
N LYS A 504 -5.60 -0.37 12.74
CA LYS A 504 -4.32 -0.12 13.41
C LYS A 504 -3.16 -0.01 12.41
N ILE A 505 -3.04 -0.92 11.45
CA ILE A 505 -1.97 -0.86 10.44
C ILE A 505 -2.09 0.41 9.59
N SER A 506 -3.31 0.78 9.20
CA SER A 506 -3.60 2.02 8.49
C SER A 506 -3.17 3.25 9.29
N ARG A 507 -3.47 3.30 10.61
CA ARG A 507 -3.00 4.39 11.50
C ARG A 507 -1.48 4.47 11.55
N ILE A 508 -0.79 3.34 11.67
CA ILE A 508 0.68 3.28 11.76
C ILE A 508 1.31 3.87 10.50
N VAL A 509 0.93 3.38 9.31
CA VAL A 509 1.55 3.81 8.05
C VAL A 509 1.20 5.24 7.69
N LEU A 510 -0.06 5.66 7.90
CA LEU A 510 -0.49 7.04 7.66
C LEU A 510 0.19 8.02 8.62
N ASN A 511 0.33 7.68 9.90
CA ASN A 511 1.01 8.55 10.86
C ASN A 511 2.50 8.72 10.54
N LEU A 512 3.18 7.66 10.09
CA LEU A 512 4.57 7.75 9.66
C LEU A 512 4.72 8.59 8.39
N PHE A 513 3.82 8.42 7.41
CA PHE A 513 3.87 9.17 6.17
C PHE A 513 3.46 10.63 6.38
N ILE A 514 2.22 10.88 6.81
CA ILE A 514 1.64 12.22 6.92
C ILE A 514 2.36 13.04 7.98
N ASN A 515 2.59 12.48 9.18
CA ASN A 515 3.06 13.29 10.30
C ASN A 515 4.58 13.25 10.52
N ASN A 516 5.30 12.34 9.83
CA ASN A 516 6.74 12.21 9.94
C ASN A 516 7.39 11.92 8.58
N PRO A 517 7.10 12.68 7.50
CA PRO A 517 7.61 12.35 6.18
C PRO A 517 9.13 12.44 6.10
N THR A 518 9.71 11.62 5.24
CA THR A 518 11.10 11.84 4.81
C THR A 518 11.18 13.02 3.84
N LYS A 519 12.38 13.59 3.65
CA LYS A 519 12.57 14.69 2.69
C LYS A 519 12.20 14.30 1.26
N ILE A 520 12.42 13.04 0.89
CA ILE A 520 12.13 12.56 -0.45
C ILE A 520 10.64 12.32 -0.65
N GLU A 521 9.94 11.73 0.33
CA GLU A 521 8.48 11.62 0.34
C GLU A 521 7.82 13.00 0.25
N ALA A 522 8.28 13.95 1.07
CA ALA A 522 7.78 15.32 1.07
C ALA A 522 8.01 16.02 -0.27
N LYS A 523 9.15 15.78 -0.93
CA LYS A 523 9.45 16.34 -2.26
C LYS A 523 8.54 15.74 -3.34
N THR A 524 8.41 14.41 -3.36
CA THR A 524 7.64 13.68 -4.37
C THR A 524 6.14 13.95 -4.27
N TYR A 525 5.54 13.75 -3.09
CA TYR A 525 4.10 13.97 -2.89
C TYR A 525 3.76 15.45 -2.69
N GLY A 526 4.71 16.26 -2.23
CA GLY A 526 4.55 17.71 -2.15
C GLY A 526 4.40 18.38 -3.51
N SER A 527 5.00 17.81 -4.56
CA SER A 527 4.96 18.36 -5.92
C SER A 527 3.62 18.22 -6.64
N ILE A 528 2.66 17.49 -6.05
CA ILE A 528 1.34 17.31 -6.66
C ILE A 528 0.59 18.62 -6.65
N SER A 529 -0.03 18.90 -7.79
CA SER A 529 -0.94 20.02 -7.94
C SER A 529 -2.30 19.70 -7.34
N HIS A 530 -2.74 20.56 -6.44
CA HIS A 530 -4.03 20.47 -5.79
C HIS A 530 -4.92 21.64 -6.19
N TYR A 531 -6.18 21.30 -6.48
CA TYR A 531 -7.22 22.23 -6.93
C TYR A 531 -8.35 22.28 -5.88
N PRO A 532 -8.41 23.34 -5.06
CA PRO A 532 -9.40 23.44 -3.98
C PRO A 532 -10.82 23.71 -4.51
N ASP A 533 -10.95 24.33 -5.69
CA ASP A 533 -12.20 24.77 -6.28
C ASP A 533 -12.77 23.78 -7.32
N VAL A 534 -14.08 23.81 -7.54
CA VAL A 534 -14.78 22.90 -8.48
C VAL A 534 -14.39 23.16 -9.94
N ASN A 535 -13.96 24.39 -10.26
CA ASN A 535 -13.58 24.80 -11.60
C ASN A 535 -12.08 24.64 -11.90
N GLU A 536 -11.29 24.19 -10.92
CA GLU A 536 -9.84 23.97 -11.03
C GLU A 536 -9.09 25.22 -11.53
N LYS A 537 -9.45 26.41 -11.03
CA LYS A 537 -8.88 27.69 -11.47
C LYS A 537 -7.57 28.05 -10.76
N GLU A 538 -7.39 27.63 -9.51
CA GLU A 538 -6.16 27.89 -8.73
C GLU A 538 -5.39 26.60 -8.47
N LYS A 539 -4.08 26.66 -8.72
CA LYS A 539 -3.15 25.51 -8.67
C LYS A 539 -2.12 25.71 -7.57
N PHE A 540 -1.97 24.74 -6.67
CA PHE A 540 -0.98 24.79 -5.59
C PHE A 540 -0.27 23.45 -5.41
N SER A 541 1.02 23.47 -5.07
CA SER A 541 1.72 22.28 -4.59
C SER A 541 1.17 21.87 -3.22
N LEU A 542 1.13 20.56 -2.92
CA LEU A 542 0.79 20.07 -1.59
C LEU A 542 1.82 20.46 -0.53
N ALA A 543 3.10 20.55 -0.87
CA ALA A 543 4.12 21.05 0.04
C ALA A 543 5.23 21.77 -0.72
N ASP A 544 5.56 22.99 -0.27
CA ASP A 544 6.61 23.82 -0.84
C ASP A 544 7.64 24.21 0.21
N LYS A 545 8.83 24.61 -0.22
CA LYS A 545 9.82 25.22 0.67
C LYS A 545 9.36 26.63 1.05
N VAL A 546 9.39 26.94 2.35
CA VAL A 546 9.07 28.28 2.88
C VAL A 546 10.28 28.89 3.59
N GLY A 547 10.22 30.21 3.83
CA GLY A 547 11.27 30.94 4.55
C GLY A 547 11.42 30.48 6.00
N TYR A 548 12.55 30.85 6.63
CA TYR A 548 12.89 30.46 8.00
C TYR A 548 11.84 30.91 9.04
N ILE A 549 11.36 32.16 8.92
CA ILE A 549 10.33 32.72 9.81
C ILE A 549 9.01 31.93 9.70
N ASP A 550 8.57 31.65 8.48
CA ASP A 550 7.34 30.89 8.25
C ASP A 550 7.49 29.43 8.69
N THR A 551 8.68 28.86 8.57
CA THR A 551 9.00 27.55 9.14
C THR A 551 8.82 27.57 10.66
N ILE A 552 9.40 28.56 11.37
CA ILE A 552 9.21 28.73 12.81
C ILE A 552 7.74 28.93 13.17
N ARG A 553 6.98 29.71 12.40
CA ARG A 553 5.53 29.89 12.63
C ARG A 553 4.75 28.58 12.49
N LEU A 554 5.05 27.78 11.47
CA LEU A 554 4.47 26.45 11.27
C LEU A 554 4.84 25.50 12.42
N LEU A 555 6.02 25.66 13.02
CA LEU A 555 6.46 24.88 14.19
C LEU A 555 5.75 25.28 15.49
N LEU A 556 5.68 26.59 15.75
CA LEU A 556 5.16 27.15 17.01
C LEU A 556 3.64 27.21 17.08
N GLU A 557 2.94 27.05 15.95
CA GLU A 557 1.48 26.99 15.89
C GLU A 557 0.82 28.14 16.66
N LEU A 558 1.29 29.37 16.44
CA LEU A 558 0.69 30.56 17.01
C LEU A 558 -0.72 30.75 16.44
N LYS A 559 -1.73 30.23 17.16
CA LYS A 559 -3.18 30.36 16.89
C LYS A 559 -3.66 31.80 16.62
N LYS A 560 -2.83 32.83 16.84
CA LYS A 560 -3.19 34.25 16.82
C LYS A 560 -2.89 35.03 15.52
N PHE A 561 -2.15 34.49 14.55
CA PHE A 561 -1.87 35.23 13.31
C PHE A 561 -2.80 34.83 12.16
N LYS A 562 -3.92 35.56 12.02
CA LYS A 562 -4.84 35.60 10.86
C LYS A 562 -4.19 36.12 9.55
N PHE A 563 -2.87 36.06 9.41
CA PHE A 563 -2.13 36.62 8.27
C PHE A 563 -1.56 35.58 7.28
N LEU A 564 -1.96 34.31 7.40
CA LEU A 564 -1.98 33.48 6.20
C LEU A 564 -3.14 34.01 5.36
N THR A 565 -2.81 34.72 4.27
CA THR A 565 -3.75 35.06 3.20
C THR A 565 -4.63 33.82 2.88
N PRO A 566 -5.86 34.00 2.35
CA PRO A 566 -6.80 32.90 2.06
C PRO A 566 -6.21 31.72 1.26
N ARG A 567 -5.06 31.93 0.61
CA ARG A 567 -4.25 31.03 -0.23
C ARG A 567 -3.74 29.71 0.39
N LYS A 568 -3.80 29.43 1.71
CA LYS A 568 -2.98 28.35 2.31
C LYS A 568 -3.63 27.42 3.36
N LYS A 569 -4.92 27.07 3.22
CA LYS A 569 -5.57 26.06 4.10
C LYS A 569 -5.28 24.58 3.74
N ASN A 570 -4.72 24.30 2.55
CA ASN A 570 -4.61 22.94 2.01
C ASN A 570 -3.16 22.43 1.85
N LEU A 571 -2.19 23.07 2.50
CA LEU A 571 -0.79 22.63 2.47
C LEU A 571 -0.57 21.47 3.45
N TRP A 572 0.11 20.43 2.99
CA TRP A 572 0.70 19.41 3.84
C TRP A 572 1.83 20.02 4.67
N ARG A 573 1.47 20.39 5.90
CA ARG A 573 2.32 21.14 6.84
C ARG A 573 3.61 20.41 7.15
N GLU A 574 3.55 19.14 7.51
CA GLU A 574 4.71 18.37 7.92
C GLU A 574 5.68 18.16 6.75
N GLY A 575 5.14 17.93 5.55
CA GLY A 575 5.93 17.93 4.32
C GLY A 575 6.64 19.27 4.09
N THR A 576 5.91 20.37 4.18
CA THR A 576 6.43 21.75 4.04
C THR A 576 7.55 22.03 5.05
N ILE A 577 7.37 21.66 6.31
CA ILE A 577 8.38 21.84 7.36
C ILE A 577 9.64 21.02 7.05
N VAL A 578 9.49 19.74 6.68
CA VAL A 578 10.60 18.84 6.36
C VAL A 578 11.41 19.34 5.16
N LEU A 579 10.76 19.94 4.16
CA LEU A 579 11.42 20.58 3.02
C LEU A 579 12.15 21.88 3.39
N SER A 580 11.65 22.60 4.40
CA SER A 580 12.14 23.94 4.75
C SER A 580 13.27 23.94 5.78
N ILE A 581 13.39 22.89 6.61
CA ILE A 581 14.42 22.81 7.65
C ILE A 581 15.82 22.50 7.08
N PRO A 582 16.85 23.32 7.39
CA PRO A 582 18.25 23.02 7.08
C PRO A 582 18.72 21.74 7.78
N LYS A 583 19.57 20.94 7.11
CA LYS A 583 20.09 19.64 7.62
C LYS A 583 20.53 19.63 9.11
N PRO A 584 21.27 20.63 9.66
CA PRO A 584 21.74 20.55 11.05
C PRO A 584 20.64 20.63 12.11
N PHE A 585 19.49 21.25 11.81
CA PHE A 585 18.38 21.41 12.76
C PHE A 585 17.35 20.27 12.68
N TYR A 586 17.50 19.35 11.73
CA TYR A 586 16.56 18.26 11.46
C TYR A 586 16.44 17.27 12.63
N LYS A 587 17.55 16.92 13.29
CA LYS A 587 17.54 16.01 14.45
C LYS A 587 16.84 16.62 15.66
N ILE A 588 17.12 17.88 15.99
CA ILE A 588 16.51 18.61 17.11
C ILE A 588 15.00 18.72 16.92
N PHE A 589 14.57 18.97 15.67
CA PHE A 589 13.16 19.04 15.30
C PHE A 589 12.42 17.69 15.45
N LEU A 590 13.01 16.58 14.99
CA LEU A 590 12.41 15.25 15.16
C LEU A 590 12.21 14.92 16.64
N THR A 591 13.16 15.27 17.51
CA THR A 591 13.02 15.06 18.96
C THR A 591 11.93 15.94 19.58
N ALA A 592 11.80 17.20 19.14
CA ALA A 592 10.78 18.14 19.64
C ALA A 592 9.35 17.78 19.18
N LEU A 593 9.18 17.34 17.92
CA LEU A 593 7.92 16.79 17.41
C LEU A 593 7.49 15.54 18.18
N TRP A 594 8.44 14.66 18.49
CA TRP A 594 8.20 13.43 19.23
C TRP A 594 7.84 13.71 20.70
N ALA A 595 8.52 14.68 21.32
CA ALA A 595 8.20 15.13 22.68
C ALA A 595 6.81 15.78 22.78
N ARG A 596 6.42 16.60 21.79
CA ARG A 596 5.08 17.23 21.73
C ARG A 596 3.96 16.19 21.59
N LYS A 597 4.18 15.14 20.80
CA LYS A 597 3.21 14.05 20.62
C LYS A 597 3.05 13.16 21.86
N LYS A 598 4.12 12.90 22.63
CA LYS A 598 4.01 12.19 23.92
C LYS A 598 3.12 12.92 24.93
N VAL A 599 3.10 14.25 24.87
CA VAL A 599 2.24 15.08 25.73
C VAL A 599 0.78 15.03 25.25
N GLU A 600 0.53 15.03 23.94
CA GLU A 600 -0.81 14.89 23.37
C GLU A 600 -1.39 13.47 23.50
N GLU A 601 -0.57 12.42 23.38
CA GLU A 601 -0.96 11.02 23.64
C GLU A 601 -1.33 10.79 25.11
N LYS A 602 -0.58 11.37 26.06
CA LYS A 602 -0.93 11.32 27.51
C LYS A 602 -2.21 12.08 27.88
N LEU A 603 -2.70 12.96 27.01
CA LEU A 603 -3.97 13.68 27.19
C LEU A 603 -5.16 12.96 26.51
N LEU A 604 -4.89 11.87 25.77
CA LEU A 604 -5.88 11.11 24.99
C LEU A 604 -5.96 9.61 25.37
N THR A 605 -5.03 9.10 26.19
CA THR A 605 -5.23 7.91 27.04
C THR A 605 -5.86 8.33 28.35
#